data_AF-A0A8J8NJ86-F1
#
_entry.id   AF-A0A8J8NJ86-F1
#
_cell.length_a   1.000
_cell.length_b   1.000
_cell.length_c   1.000
_cell.angle_alpha   90.00
_cell.angle_beta   90.00
_cell.angle_gamma   90.00
#
_symmetry.space_group_name_H-M   'P 1'
#
loop_
_entity.id
_entity.type
_entity.pdbx_description
1 polymer ?
#
loop_
_entity_poly.entity_id
_entity_poly.type
_entity_poly.pdbx_seq_one_letter_code
_entity_poly.pdbx_strand_id
1 'polypeptide(L)'
;METTKGGKIDKEIFDLLNKTRADPLSFKPHLDTMLNQFDGEILKREGKTNLRTNEGPKAVKEAIDYLMRAEKISEPLRWSEEISQVAKDHVDDTGPKGLLTHESSDGKTVKDRLQKVGKIINCYGENLSFHCDTAAEVLCQLIVDDGVADRGHRDNLFNPEFKVMGCHTGPHRDYEFMTCIDLAGGLIKHGDPDPIEQQMNSFLKEQVEIEMPPDVRSWKQNTKVNVQGTKATKTITRTCKLKDGSEKVLTKTMQKEFSY
;
A
#
# COMPACT_ATOMS: atom_id res chain seq x y z
N MET A 1 -4.38 -3.50 -29.09
CA MET A 1 -3.49 -2.46 -28.55
C MET A 1 -2.18 -3.15 -28.24
N GLU A 2 -1.09 -2.78 -28.94
CA GLU A 2 0.24 -3.29 -28.64
C GLU A 2 0.64 -2.82 -27.24
N THR A 3 0.76 -3.74 -26.29
CA THR A 3 1.40 -3.47 -25.00
C THR A 3 2.86 -3.13 -25.27
N THR A 4 3.22 -1.87 -25.01
CA THR A 4 4.61 -1.40 -25.01
C THR A 4 5.43 -2.22 -23.99
N LYS A 5 6.74 -2.36 -24.19
CA LYS A 5 7.63 -3.10 -23.27
C LYS A 5 7.47 -2.65 -21.81
N GLY A 6 7.21 -1.35 -21.59
CA GLY A 6 6.90 -0.75 -20.27
C GLY A 6 5.61 -1.31 -19.64
N GLY A 7 4.49 -1.35 -20.36
CA GLY A 7 3.24 -1.89 -19.82
C GLY A 7 3.31 -3.37 -19.43
N LYS A 8 4.23 -4.14 -20.02
CA LYS A 8 4.48 -5.54 -19.63
C LYS A 8 5.24 -5.66 -18.31
N ILE A 9 6.31 -4.89 -18.12
CA ILE A 9 7.12 -4.94 -16.89
C ILE A 9 6.34 -4.38 -15.68
N ASP A 10 5.53 -3.33 -15.87
CA ASP A 10 4.70 -2.73 -14.80
C ASP A 10 3.78 -3.79 -14.16
N LYS A 11 3.12 -4.59 -15.02
CA LYS A 11 2.27 -5.70 -14.58
C LYS A 11 3.08 -6.79 -13.87
N GLU A 12 4.24 -7.15 -14.40
CA GLU A 12 5.12 -8.16 -13.78
C GLU A 12 5.63 -7.71 -12.41
N ILE A 13 5.94 -6.43 -12.22
CA ILE A 13 6.32 -5.84 -10.93
C ILE A 13 5.17 -5.95 -9.94
N PHE A 14 3.96 -5.54 -10.35
CA PHE A 14 2.76 -5.62 -9.50
C PHE A 14 2.47 -7.07 -9.06
N ASP A 15 2.48 -8.02 -10.01
CA ASP A 15 2.21 -9.42 -9.74
C ASP A 15 3.28 -10.03 -8.82
N LEU A 16 4.57 -9.73 -9.08
CA LEU A 16 5.68 -10.24 -8.30
C LEU A 16 5.69 -9.66 -6.88
N LEU A 17 5.44 -8.36 -6.74
CA LEU A 17 5.36 -7.71 -5.42
C LEU A 17 4.22 -8.29 -4.59
N ASN A 18 3.03 -8.47 -5.16
CA ASN A 18 1.91 -9.08 -4.44
C ASN A 18 2.21 -10.52 -4.03
N LYS A 19 2.84 -11.31 -4.91
CA LYS A 19 3.31 -12.66 -4.58
C LYS A 19 4.31 -12.64 -3.42
N THR A 20 5.29 -11.74 -3.47
CA THR A 20 6.32 -11.58 -2.45
C THR A 20 5.75 -11.07 -1.12
N ARG A 21 4.76 -10.18 -1.11
CA ARG A 21 4.08 -9.73 0.11
C ARG A 21 3.29 -10.87 0.77
N ALA A 22 2.63 -11.71 -0.02
CA ALA A 22 1.87 -12.87 0.48
C ALA A 22 2.78 -14.01 0.98
N ASP A 23 3.93 -14.20 0.33
CA ASP A 23 4.94 -15.19 0.71
C ASP A 23 6.36 -14.60 0.53
N PRO A 24 6.93 -13.93 1.56
CA PRO A 24 8.24 -13.28 1.46
C PRO A 24 9.36 -14.21 1.02
N LEU A 25 9.32 -15.48 1.47
CA LEU A 25 10.32 -16.48 1.10
C LEU A 25 10.27 -16.87 -0.39
N SER A 26 9.16 -16.62 -1.09
CA SER A 26 9.06 -16.89 -2.53
C SER A 26 10.06 -16.08 -3.36
N PHE A 27 10.59 -14.98 -2.82
CA PHE A 27 11.56 -14.12 -3.49
C PHE A 27 13.03 -14.51 -3.22
N LYS A 28 13.28 -15.36 -2.21
CA LYS A 28 14.63 -15.80 -1.83
C LYS A 28 15.46 -16.35 -3.01
N PRO A 29 14.92 -17.16 -3.94
CA PRO A 29 15.71 -17.67 -5.06
C PRO A 29 16.34 -16.57 -5.93
N HIS A 30 15.66 -15.43 -6.11
CA HIS A 30 16.22 -14.29 -6.85
C HIS A 30 17.41 -13.66 -6.12
N LEU A 31 17.32 -13.53 -4.79
CA LEU A 31 18.41 -13.02 -3.96
C LEU A 31 19.58 -14.01 -3.89
N ASP A 32 19.32 -15.32 -3.85
CA ASP A 32 20.37 -16.35 -3.91
C ASP A 32 21.12 -16.29 -5.25
N THR A 33 20.40 -16.12 -6.37
CA THR A 33 21.03 -15.91 -7.68
C THR A 33 21.91 -14.66 -7.69
N MET A 34 21.39 -13.53 -7.19
CA MET A 34 22.16 -12.29 -7.09
C MET A 34 23.41 -12.45 -6.22
N LEU A 35 23.30 -13.17 -5.10
CA LEU A 35 24.40 -13.42 -4.18
C LEU A 35 25.55 -14.20 -4.85
N ASN A 36 25.21 -15.15 -5.72
CA ASN A 36 26.18 -15.96 -6.46
C ASN A 36 26.88 -15.21 -7.61
N GLN A 37 26.43 -14.00 -7.94
CA GLN A 37 27.00 -13.16 -8.98
C GLN A 37 28.06 -12.16 -8.46
N PHE A 38 28.31 -12.12 -7.15
CA PHE A 38 29.29 -11.22 -6.56
C PHE A 38 30.74 -11.70 -6.73
N ASP A 39 31.63 -10.73 -6.93
CA ASP A 39 33.08 -10.84 -6.87
C ASP A 39 33.61 -9.68 -6.03
N GLY A 40 33.78 -9.92 -4.72
CA GLY A 40 33.98 -8.85 -3.75
C GLY A 40 32.77 -7.91 -3.68
N GLU A 41 32.99 -6.62 -3.89
CA GLU A 41 31.94 -5.57 -3.97
C GLU A 41 31.36 -5.40 -5.38
N ILE A 42 31.81 -6.21 -6.36
CA ILE A 42 31.35 -6.11 -7.74
C ILE A 42 30.25 -7.15 -7.98
N LEU A 43 29.06 -6.69 -8.34
CA LEU A 43 27.97 -7.52 -8.84
C LEU A 43 28.12 -7.70 -10.35
N LYS A 44 28.36 -8.95 -10.79
CA LYS A 44 28.43 -9.29 -12.21
C LYS A 44 27.02 -9.38 -12.80
N ARG A 45 26.74 -8.62 -13.85
CA ARG A 45 25.42 -8.58 -14.50
C ARG A 45 25.55 -9.08 -15.93
N GLU A 46 24.84 -10.14 -16.27
CA GLU A 46 24.91 -10.72 -17.61
C GLU A 46 24.37 -9.75 -18.65
N GLY A 47 25.14 -9.50 -19.72
CA GLY A 47 24.76 -8.56 -20.78
C GLY A 47 24.74 -7.08 -20.39
N LYS A 48 25.18 -6.73 -19.16
CA LYS A 48 25.20 -5.36 -18.64
C LYS A 48 26.58 -5.02 -18.06
N THR A 49 26.80 -3.74 -17.77
CA THR A 49 27.99 -3.31 -17.03
C THR A 49 27.94 -3.85 -15.60
N ASN A 50 29.08 -4.36 -15.12
CA ASN A 50 29.22 -4.78 -13.73
C ASN A 50 28.97 -3.59 -12.80
N LEU A 51 28.23 -3.83 -11.72
CA LEU A 51 27.87 -2.82 -10.75
C LEU A 51 28.80 -2.90 -9.54
N ARG A 52 29.43 -1.79 -9.16
CA ARG A 52 30.08 -1.67 -7.86
C ARG A 52 29.02 -1.32 -6.81
N THR A 53 28.85 -2.16 -5.81
CA THR A 53 27.90 -1.92 -4.72
C THR A 53 28.58 -1.22 -3.54
N ASN A 54 27.77 -0.66 -2.63
CA ASN A 54 28.23 0.04 -1.44
C ASN A 54 28.54 -0.92 -0.29
N GLU A 55 27.72 -1.95 -0.12
CA GLU A 55 27.79 -2.87 1.03
C GLU A 55 28.13 -4.32 0.63
N GLY A 56 28.14 -4.59 -0.67
CA GLY A 56 28.49 -5.92 -1.19
C GLY A 56 27.46 -7.00 -0.87
N PRO A 57 27.91 -8.27 -0.85
CA PRO A 57 27.08 -9.44 -0.52
C PRO A 57 26.38 -9.36 0.84
N LYS A 58 26.84 -8.49 1.75
CA LYS A 58 26.29 -8.35 3.09
C LYS A 58 24.85 -7.82 3.05
N ALA A 59 24.57 -6.82 2.22
CA ALA A 59 23.22 -6.27 2.09
C ALA A 59 22.23 -7.33 1.56
N VAL A 60 22.67 -8.18 0.62
CA VAL A 60 21.83 -9.27 0.09
C VAL A 60 21.52 -10.32 1.15
N LYS A 61 22.52 -10.72 1.95
CA LYS A 61 22.31 -11.66 3.06
C LYS A 61 21.35 -11.10 4.11
N GLU A 62 21.51 -9.82 4.44
CA GLU A 62 20.63 -9.12 5.37
C GLU A 62 19.19 -9.03 4.85
N ALA A 63 19.00 -8.78 3.55
CA ALA A 63 17.70 -8.85 2.91
C ALA A 63 17.08 -10.26 2.95
N ILE A 64 17.87 -11.32 2.76
CA ILE A 64 17.40 -12.71 2.93
C ILE A 64 16.95 -12.94 4.39
N ASP A 65 17.74 -12.51 5.37
CA ASP A 65 17.41 -12.63 6.79
C ASP A 65 16.13 -11.85 7.16
N TYR A 66 15.89 -10.72 6.48
CA TYR A 66 14.63 -9.99 6.59
C TYR A 66 13.47 -10.83 6.06
N LEU A 67 13.54 -11.36 4.82
CA LEU A 67 12.46 -12.15 4.23
C LEU A 67 12.11 -13.41 5.03
N MET A 68 13.09 -14.00 5.74
CA MET A 68 12.86 -15.13 6.62
C MET A 68 12.02 -14.80 7.87
N ARG A 69 12.00 -13.52 8.27
CA ARG A 69 11.30 -13.04 9.48
C ARG A 69 10.09 -12.16 9.16
N ALA A 70 9.97 -11.69 7.93
CA ALA A 70 8.90 -10.81 7.48
C ALA A 70 7.53 -11.48 7.68
N GLU A 71 6.57 -10.70 8.18
CA GLU A 71 5.19 -11.13 8.29
C GLU A 71 4.55 -11.24 6.91
N LYS A 72 3.66 -12.22 6.76
CA LYS A 72 2.90 -12.41 5.52
C LYS A 72 1.75 -11.40 5.48
N ILE A 73 1.64 -10.68 4.37
CA ILE A 73 0.56 -9.73 4.15
C ILE A 73 -0.47 -10.40 3.25
N SER A 74 -1.58 -10.82 3.83
CA SER A 74 -2.64 -11.57 3.13
C SER A 74 -3.49 -10.70 2.21
N GLU A 75 -3.55 -9.40 2.47
CA GLU A 75 -4.28 -8.45 1.65
C GLU A 75 -3.39 -7.95 0.50
N PRO A 76 -3.72 -8.28 -0.77
CA PRO A 76 -2.93 -7.84 -1.91
C PRO A 76 -3.13 -6.34 -2.14
N LEU A 77 -2.08 -5.68 -2.65
CA LEU A 77 -2.19 -4.36 -3.23
C LEU A 77 -3.16 -4.41 -4.41
N ARG A 78 -4.03 -3.40 -4.50
CA ARG A 78 -4.89 -3.17 -5.66
C ARG A 78 -4.19 -2.25 -6.65
N TRP A 79 -4.28 -2.58 -7.93
CA TRP A 79 -3.81 -1.69 -8.98
C TRP A 79 -4.67 -0.44 -9.06
N SER A 80 -4.05 0.72 -9.27
CA SER A 80 -4.70 1.99 -9.54
C SER A 80 -4.13 2.61 -10.81
N GLU A 81 -4.99 2.76 -11.82
CA GLU A 81 -4.63 3.43 -13.07
C GLU A 81 -4.25 4.90 -12.83
N GLU A 82 -4.91 5.55 -11.88
CA GLU A 82 -4.62 6.92 -11.50
C GLU A 82 -3.21 7.08 -10.92
N ILE A 83 -2.82 6.17 -10.02
CA ILE A 83 -1.48 6.19 -9.43
C ILE A 83 -0.43 5.78 -10.46
N SER A 84 -0.74 4.81 -11.34
CA SER A 84 0.17 4.43 -12.43
C SER A 84 0.40 5.59 -13.39
N GLN A 85 -0.63 6.38 -13.71
CA GLN A 85 -0.48 7.59 -14.52
C GLN A 85 0.39 8.64 -13.82
N VAL A 86 0.27 8.80 -12.50
CA VAL A 86 1.15 9.69 -11.72
C VAL A 86 2.60 9.23 -11.78
N ALA A 87 2.86 7.94 -11.58
CA ALA A 87 4.19 7.36 -11.68
C ALA A 87 4.75 7.53 -13.11
N LYS A 88 3.92 7.34 -14.13
CA LYS A 88 4.28 7.57 -15.53
C LYS A 88 4.69 9.01 -15.79
N ASP A 89 3.89 9.97 -15.33
CA ASP A 89 4.19 11.40 -15.50
C ASP A 89 5.52 11.77 -14.84
N HIS A 90 5.85 11.17 -13.68
CA HIS A 90 7.12 11.40 -13.00
C HIS A 90 8.31 10.78 -13.76
N VAL A 91 8.15 9.58 -14.31
CA VAL A 91 9.16 8.94 -15.17
C VAL A 91 9.40 9.73 -16.45
N ASP A 92 8.35 10.16 -17.12
CA ASP A 92 8.44 10.97 -18.35
C ASP A 92 9.09 12.33 -18.08
N ASP A 93 8.94 12.88 -16.87
CA ASP A 93 9.56 14.13 -16.45
C ASP A 93 11.06 13.98 -16.12
N THR A 94 11.37 13.03 -15.24
CA THR A 94 12.70 12.89 -14.62
C THR A 94 13.66 12.03 -15.44
N GLY A 95 13.14 11.00 -16.11
CA GLY A 95 13.90 10.03 -16.89
C GLY A 95 14.74 10.67 -17.99
N PRO A 96 14.15 11.43 -18.92
CA PRO A 96 14.90 12.14 -19.98
C PRO A 96 15.91 13.17 -19.45
N LYS A 97 15.69 13.70 -18.25
CA LYS A 97 16.56 14.69 -17.60
C LYS A 97 17.70 14.04 -16.80
N GLY A 98 17.68 12.72 -16.64
CA GLY A 98 18.67 11.97 -15.88
C GLY A 98 18.62 12.26 -14.38
N LEU A 99 17.44 12.57 -13.84
CA LEU A 99 17.26 13.00 -12.46
C LEU A 99 17.01 11.79 -11.54
N LEU A 100 17.70 11.78 -10.40
CA LEU A 100 17.60 10.74 -9.36
C LEU A 100 16.93 11.31 -8.10
N THR A 101 15.69 11.77 -8.22
CA THR A 101 14.98 12.50 -7.16
C THR A 101 13.51 12.12 -7.12
N HIS A 102 12.95 12.17 -5.91
CA HIS A 102 11.53 11.99 -5.65
C HIS A 102 10.71 13.24 -6.02
N GLU A 103 11.35 14.40 -6.02
CA GLU A 103 10.78 15.66 -6.49
C GLU A 103 10.77 15.69 -8.02
N SER A 104 9.65 16.12 -8.59
CA SER A 104 9.59 16.42 -10.03
C SER A 104 10.50 17.60 -10.36
N SER A 105 10.84 17.76 -11.62
CA SER A 105 11.75 18.82 -12.09
C SER A 105 11.25 20.25 -11.83
N ASP A 106 9.95 20.41 -11.54
CA ASP A 106 9.31 21.66 -11.13
C ASP A 106 9.16 21.81 -9.60
N GLY A 107 9.79 20.91 -8.83
CA GLY A 107 9.80 20.93 -7.37
C GLY A 107 8.58 20.30 -6.70
N LYS A 108 7.64 19.72 -7.46
CA LYS A 108 6.48 19.03 -6.87
C LYS A 108 6.90 17.74 -6.17
N THR A 109 6.39 17.55 -4.95
CA THR A 109 6.61 16.33 -4.17
C THR A 109 5.70 15.18 -4.64
N VAL A 110 5.99 13.95 -4.21
CA VAL A 110 5.12 12.77 -4.39
C VAL A 110 3.68 13.08 -3.96
N LYS A 111 3.53 13.75 -2.80
CA LYS A 111 2.22 14.16 -2.26
C LYS A 111 1.48 15.09 -3.22
N ASP A 112 2.16 16.11 -3.74
CA ASP A 112 1.56 17.06 -4.67
C ASP A 112 1.13 16.37 -5.96
N ARG A 113 1.89 15.37 -6.43
CA ARG A 113 1.53 14.57 -7.60
C ARG A 113 0.29 13.70 -7.34
N LEU A 114 0.28 12.93 -6.25
CA LEU A 114 -0.82 12.04 -5.89
C LEU A 114 -2.13 12.79 -5.60
N GLN A 115 -2.06 13.99 -5.01
CA GLN A 115 -3.25 14.81 -4.73
C GLN A 115 -3.98 15.30 -5.99
N LYS A 116 -3.32 15.29 -7.17
CA LYS A 116 -3.96 15.64 -8.44
C LYS A 116 -5.04 14.63 -8.84
N VAL A 117 -4.87 13.36 -8.47
CA VAL A 117 -5.77 12.28 -8.89
C VAL A 117 -6.81 11.90 -7.83
N GLY A 118 -6.61 12.33 -6.58
CA GLY A 118 -7.60 12.14 -5.53
C GLY A 118 -7.10 12.42 -4.12
N LYS A 119 -7.94 12.08 -3.14
CA LYS A 119 -7.60 12.14 -1.71
C LYS A 119 -6.92 10.84 -1.30
N ILE A 120 -5.68 10.95 -0.86
CA ILE A 120 -4.93 9.84 -0.26
C ILE A 120 -5.46 9.54 1.14
N ILE A 121 -5.61 8.26 1.44
CA ILE A 121 -6.06 7.75 2.73
C ILE A 121 -4.89 7.11 3.46
N ASN A 122 -4.76 7.48 4.74
CA ASN A 122 -3.78 6.98 5.70
C ASN A 122 -2.32 7.38 5.40
N CYS A 123 -1.72 6.82 4.36
CA CYS A 123 -0.30 6.98 4.04
C CYS A 123 -0.03 6.93 2.53
N TYR A 124 1.16 7.38 2.13
CA TYR A 124 1.70 7.25 0.78
C TYR A 124 3.22 6.99 0.84
N GLY A 125 3.78 6.44 -0.24
CA GLY A 125 5.22 6.21 -0.40
C GLY A 125 5.59 6.08 -1.87
N GLU A 126 6.86 6.32 -2.19
CA GLU A 126 7.43 6.18 -3.54
C GLU A 126 8.74 5.40 -3.45
N ASN A 127 8.93 4.46 -4.37
CA ASN A 127 10.20 3.78 -4.58
C ASN A 127 10.67 4.01 -6.03
N LEU A 128 11.94 4.36 -6.18
CA LEU A 128 12.57 4.56 -7.49
C LEU A 128 13.63 3.49 -7.73
N SER A 129 13.58 2.86 -8.89
CA SER A 129 14.57 1.87 -9.33
C SER A 129 15.21 2.32 -10.64
N PHE A 130 16.50 2.04 -10.80
CA PHE A 130 17.29 2.48 -11.95
C PHE A 130 18.13 1.34 -12.50
N HIS A 131 18.27 1.30 -13.83
CA HIS A 131 19.08 0.31 -14.54
C HIS A 131 18.62 -1.14 -14.31
N CYS A 132 17.31 -1.32 -14.20
CA CYS A 132 16.62 -2.60 -14.07
C CYS A 132 15.60 -2.73 -15.20
N ASP A 133 15.66 -3.81 -15.97
CA ASP A 133 14.79 -4.03 -17.14
C ASP A 133 13.91 -5.28 -17.02
N THR A 134 13.89 -5.88 -15.83
CA THR A 134 12.96 -6.95 -15.43
C THR A 134 12.37 -6.67 -14.05
N ALA A 135 11.16 -7.18 -13.79
CA ALA A 135 10.51 -7.03 -12.50
C ALA A 135 11.34 -7.61 -11.32
N ALA A 136 12.02 -8.74 -11.55
CA ALA A 136 12.88 -9.36 -10.55
C ALA A 136 14.08 -8.48 -10.20
N GLU A 137 14.70 -7.82 -11.18
CA GLU A 137 15.80 -6.89 -10.91
C GLU A 137 15.33 -5.66 -10.11
N VAL A 138 14.16 -5.10 -10.46
CA VAL A 138 13.57 -3.96 -9.73
C VAL A 138 13.35 -4.34 -8.27
N LEU A 139 12.68 -5.46 -8.00
CA LEU A 139 12.44 -5.90 -6.63
C LEU A 139 13.74 -6.29 -5.91
N CYS A 140 14.72 -6.92 -6.57
CA CYS A 140 16.03 -7.17 -5.97
C CYS A 140 16.70 -5.88 -5.52
N GLN A 141 16.72 -4.85 -6.36
CA GLN A 141 17.32 -3.56 -6.02
C GLN A 141 16.62 -2.92 -4.81
N LEU A 142 15.29 -2.89 -4.81
CA LEU A 142 14.50 -2.24 -3.75
C LEU A 142 14.45 -3.03 -2.43
N ILE A 143 14.53 -4.36 -2.48
CA ILE A 143 14.55 -5.21 -1.28
C ILE A 143 15.96 -5.24 -0.66
N VAL A 144 17.01 -5.32 -1.47
CA VAL A 144 18.39 -5.26 -0.97
C VAL A 144 18.70 -3.86 -0.45
N ASP A 145 18.28 -2.85 -1.21
CA ASP A 145 18.38 -1.43 -0.88
C ASP A 145 19.81 -0.98 -0.55
N ASP A 146 20.78 -1.48 -1.33
CA ASP A 146 22.21 -1.25 -1.12
C ASP A 146 22.57 0.24 -1.09
N GLY A 147 23.29 0.66 -0.05
CA GLY A 147 23.67 2.05 0.18
C GLY A 147 22.61 2.88 0.91
N VAL A 148 21.44 2.32 1.20
CA VAL A 148 20.36 2.98 1.95
C VAL A 148 20.29 2.40 3.36
N ALA A 149 20.82 3.15 4.33
CA ALA A 149 21.05 2.67 5.70
C ALA A 149 19.76 2.28 6.45
N ASP A 150 18.65 2.96 6.17
CA ASP A 150 17.35 2.70 6.80
C ASP A 150 16.49 1.70 6.02
N ARG A 151 16.93 1.28 4.82
CA ARG A 151 16.22 0.32 3.97
C ARG A 151 14.80 0.77 3.63
N GLY A 152 14.59 2.09 3.54
CA GLY A 152 13.27 2.69 3.37
C GLY A 152 12.49 2.15 2.17
N HIS A 153 13.16 1.76 1.08
CA HIS A 153 12.47 1.16 -0.07
C HIS A 153 11.91 -0.22 0.28
N ARG A 154 12.69 -1.06 0.97
CA ARG A 154 12.22 -2.37 1.42
C ARG A 154 11.07 -2.23 2.41
N ASP A 155 11.19 -1.31 3.36
CA ASP A 155 10.13 -1.06 4.34
C ASP A 155 8.83 -0.62 3.65
N ASN A 156 8.90 0.21 2.61
CA ASN A 156 7.73 0.54 1.79
C ASN A 156 7.10 -0.70 1.14
N LEU A 157 7.90 -1.58 0.54
CA LEU A 157 7.39 -2.79 -0.14
C LEU A 157 6.66 -3.76 0.79
N PHE A 158 7.03 -3.79 2.07
CA PHE A 158 6.45 -4.68 3.09
C PHE A 158 5.60 -3.96 4.14
N ASN A 159 5.25 -2.69 3.92
CA ASN A 159 4.34 -1.99 4.82
C ASN A 159 2.89 -2.50 4.62
N PRO A 160 2.23 -3.06 5.65
CA PRO A 160 0.86 -3.56 5.55
C PRO A 160 -0.18 -2.46 5.42
N GLU A 161 0.16 -1.20 5.72
CA GLU A 161 -0.73 -0.06 5.60
C GLU A 161 -0.99 0.32 4.14
N PHE A 162 -0.09 -0.03 3.21
CA PHE A 162 -0.32 0.17 1.78
C PHE A 162 -1.29 -0.87 1.22
N LYS A 163 -2.31 -0.38 0.51
CA LYS A 163 -3.39 -1.18 -0.08
C LYS A 163 -3.56 -0.94 -1.58
N VAL A 164 -2.95 0.12 -2.11
CA VAL A 164 -3.08 0.55 -3.50
C VAL A 164 -1.69 0.83 -4.05
N MET A 165 -1.47 0.45 -5.30
CA MET A 165 -0.21 0.63 -6.01
C MET A 165 -0.48 1.10 -7.44
N GLY A 166 0.40 1.95 -7.95
CA GLY A 166 0.60 2.14 -9.38
C GLY A 166 2.09 2.28 -9.66
N CYS A 167 2.53 1.82 -10.81
CA CYS A 167 3.92 2.00 -11.22
C CYS A 167 4.04 2.26 -12.71
N HIS A 168 5.22 2.74 -13.09
CA HIS A 168 5.62 2.82 -14.48
C HIS A 168 7.13 2.64 -14.65
N THR A 169 7.52 1.85 -15.64
CA THR A 169 8.90 1.74 -16.13
C THR A 169 9.04 2.41 -17.49
N GLY A 170 10.02 3.29 -17.60
CA GLY A 170 10.32 4.05 -18.81
C GLY A 170 11.80 4.34 -18.99
N PRO A 171 12.18 5.02 -20.09
CA PRO A 171 13.57 5.32 -20.40
C PRO A 171 14.17 6.31 -19.40
N HIS A 172 15.45 6.13 -19.09
CA HIS A 172 16.24 7.08 -18.29
C HIS A 172 17.55 7.42 -19.01
N ARG A 173 17.91 8.71 -19.07
CA ARG A 173 19.06 9.20 -19.85
C ARG A 173 20.36 8.47 -19.55
N ASP A 174 20.67 8.30 -18.26
CA ASP A 174 21.98 7.82 -17.81
C ASP A 174 21.98 6.34 -17.40
N TYR A 175 20.80 5.73 -17.22
CA TYR A 175 20.65 4.38 -16.67
C TYR A 175 19.85 3.44 -17.57
N GLU A 176 19.54 3.89 -18.79
CA GLU A 176 18.69 3.23 -19.79
C GLU A 176 17.21 3.13 -19.39
N PHE A 177 16.92 2.64 -18.19
CA PHE A 177 15.57 2.51 -17.63
C PHE A 177 15.49 3.03 -16.20
N MET A 178 14.33 3.58 -15.86
CA MET A 178 13.90 3.82 -14.48
C MET A 178 12.50 3.27 -14.26
N THR A 179 12.21 2.90 -13.02
CA THR A 179 10.87 2.52 -12.56
C THR A 179 10.47 3.39 -11.39
N CYS A 180 9.27 3.97 -11.45
CA CYS A 180 8.63 4.64 -10.33
C CYS A 180 7.50 3.76 -9.81
N ILE A 181 7.52 3.43 -8.51
CA ILE A 181 6.45 2.70 -7.82
C ILE A 181 5.86 3.61 -6.76
N ASP A 182 4.61 4.01 -6.93
CA ASP A 182 3.85 4.77 -5.95
C ASP A 182 2.87 3.85 -5.20
N LEU A 183 2.84 4.01 -3.87
CA LEU A 183 2.04 3.23 -2.94
C LEU A 183 1.15 4.16 -2.11
N ALA A 184 -0.06 3.71 -1.80
CA ALA A 184 -0.99 4.43 -0.94
C ALA A 184 -1.78 3.48 -0.03
N GLY A 185 -2.13 3.95 1.17
CA GLY A 185 -3.08 3.24 2.04
C GLY A 185 -4.50 3.25 1.50
N GLY A 186 -4.81 4.24 0.66
CA GLY A 186 -6.01 4.27 -0.16
C GLY A 186 -6.06 5.52 -1.04
N LEU A 187 -6.89 5.48 -2.08
CA LEU A 187 -7.15 6.61 -2.97
C LEU A 187 -8.66 6.78 -3.20
N ILE A 188 -9.22 7.91 -2.78
CA ILE A 188 -10.56 8.31 -3.19
C ILE A 188 -10.41 9.26 -4.37
N LYS A 189 -10.83 8.83 -5.56
CA LYS A 189 -10.75 9.68 -6.76
C LYS A 189 -11.64 10.90 -6.58
N HIS A 190 -11.28 11.98 -7.24
CA HIS A 190 -12.14 13.18 -7.24
C HIS A 190 -13.51 12.84 -7.81
N GLY A 191 -14.56 13.09 -7.01
CA GLY A 191 -15.95 12.79 -7.38
C GLY A 191 -16.45 11.40 -6.98
N ASP A 192 -15.56 10.49 -6.57
CA ASP A 192 -15.96 9.21 -6.02
C ASP A 192 -16.44 9.36 -4.57
N PRO A 193 -17.46 8.60 -4.14
CA PRO A 193 -17.91 8.63 -2.77
C PRO A 193 -16.86 8.00 -1.83
N ASP A 194 -16.67 8.61 -0.66
CA ASP A 194 -15.73 8.10 0.34
C ASP A 194 -16.24 6.76 0.93
N PRO A 195 -15.51 5.63 0.74
CA PRO A 195 -15.95 4.33 1.22
C PRO A 195 -16.10 4.28 2.75
N ILE A 196 -15.27 5.03 3.47
CA ILE A 196 -15.34 5.10 4.94
C ILE A 196 -16.62 5.85 5.34
N GLU A 197 -16.94 6.95 4.67
CA GLU A 197 -18.20 7.67 4.91
C GLU A 197 -19.41 6.82 4.54
N GLN A 198 -19.36 6.06 3.45
CA GLN A 198 -20.44 5.14 3.08
C GLN A 198 -20.67 4.05 4.13
N GLN A 199 -19.58 3.40 4.60
CA GLN A 199 -19.67 2.38 5.62
C GLN A 199 -20.17 2.94 6.95
N MET A 200 -19.69 4.14 7.34
CA MET A 200 -20.15 4.87 8.51
C MET A 200 -21.65 5.15 8.41
N ASN A 201 -22.10 5.74 7.31
CA ASN A 201 -23.51 6.05 7.07
C ASN A 201 -24.39 4.79 7.11
N SER A 202 -23.90 3.67 6.58
CA SER A 202 -24.58 2.37 6.65
C SER A 202 -24.70 1.88 8.11
N PHE A 203 -23.61 1.89 8.88
CA PHE A 203 -23.60 1.50 10.30
C PHE A 203 -24.52 2.36 11.17
N LEU A 204 -24.57 3.66 10.90
CA LEU A 204 -25.47 4.57 11.61
C LEU A 204 -26.95 4.28 11.31
N LYS A 205 -27.28 3.86 10.09
CA LYS A 205 -28.65 3.49 9.67
C LYS A 205 -29.07 2.08 10.08
N GLU A 206 -28.11 1.20 10.39
CA GLU A 206 -28.37 -0.19 10.77
C GLU A 206 -29.38 -0.28 11.93
N GLN A 207 -30.47 -1.00 11.71
CA GLN A 207 -31.47 -1.27 12.75
C GLN A 207 -30.92 -2.30 13.72
N VAL A 208 -31.01 -2.00 15.01
CA VAL A 208 -30.52 -2.89 16.05
C VAL A 208 -31.71 -3.50 16.76
N GLU A 209 -31.87 -4.81 16.55
CA GLU A 209 -32.84 -5.58 17.28
C GLU A 209 -32.36 -5.78 18.73
N ILE A 210 -33.24 -5.41 19.65
CA ILE A 210 -33.13 -5.66 21.09
C ILE A 210 -34.35 -6.49 21.44
N GLU A 211 -34.11 -7.70 21.96
CA GLU A 211 -35.17 -8.60 22.40
C GLU A 211 -35.99 -7.94 23.51
N MET A 212 -37.29 -7.84 23.29
CA MET A 212 -38.20 -7.14 24.19
C MET A 212 -38.81 -8.12 25.20
N PRO A 213 -38.92 -7.77 26.49
CA PRO A 213 -39.66 -8.57 27.46
C PRO A 213 -41.13 -8.77 27.01
N PRO A 214 -41.73 -9.93 27.33
CA PRO A 214 -43.10 -10.25 26.90
C PRO A 214 -44.17 -9.32 27.50
N ASP A 215 -43.87 -8.66 28.61
CA ASP A 215 -44.81 -7.79 29.35
C ASP A 215 -44.57 -6.29 29.15
N VAL A 216 -43.89 -5.90 28.07
CA VAL A 216 -43.71 -4.48 27.74
C VAL A 216 -45.04 -3.85 27.32
N ARG A 217 -45.40 -2.74 27.96
CA ARG A 217 -46.56 -1.91 27.61
C ARG A 217 -46.17 -0.74 26.70
N SER A 218 -45.03 -0.11 26.96
CA SER A 218 -44.46 0.94 26.12
C SER A 218 -42.95 1.01 26.29
N TRP A 219 -42.27 1.70 25.38
CA TRP A 219 -40.82 1.91 25.50
C TRP A 219 -40.41 3.24 24.89
N LYS A 220 -39.29 3.77 25.37
CA LYS A 220 -38.56 4.89 24.75
C LYS A 220 -37.15 4.42 24.42
N GLN A 221 -36.60 4.91 23.32
CA GLN A 221 -35.24 4.59 22.89
C GLN A 221 -34.38 5.85 22.86
N ASN A 222 -33.15 5.69 23.34
CA ASN A 222 -32.08 6.64 23.16
C ASN A 222 -30.93 5.97 22.39
N THR A 223 -30.28 6.70 21.51
CA THR A 223 -29.13 6.23 20.74
C THR A 223 -27.97 7.18 20.93
N LYS A 224 -26.87 6.66 21.46
CA LYS A 224 -25.60 7.38 21.59
C LYS A 224 -24.61 6.83 20.59
N VAL A 225 -24.01 7.72 19.81
CA VAL A 225 -22.94 7.39 18.85
C VAL A 225 -21.68 8.10 19.30
N ASN A 226 -20.57 7.37 19.32
CA ASN A 226 -19.24 7.93 19.52
C ASN A 226 -18.35 7.51 18.35
N VAL A 227 -17.63 8.46 17.75
CA VAL A 227 -16.72 8.21 16.63
C VAL A 227 -15.33 8.65 17.04
N GLN A 228 -14.35 7.75 16.89
CA GLN A 228 -12.94 8.02 17.15
C GLN A 228 -12.12 7.50 15.97
N GLY A 229 -11.63 8.41 15.13
CA GLY A 229 -10.94 8.05 13.89
C GLY A 229 -11.84 7.22 12.98
N THR A 230 -11.36 6.04 12.58
CA THR A 230 -12.09 5.06 11.76
C THR A 230 -12.99 4.12 12.59
N LYS A 231 -13.12 4.31 13.90
CA LYS A 231 -13.98 3.46 14.75
C LYS A 231 -15.25 4.21 15.15
N ALA A 232 -16.40 3.56 14.99
CA ALA A 232 -17.66 4.02 15.56
C ALA A 232 -18.21 3.03 16.58
N THR A 233 -18.70 3.57 17.70
CA THR A 233 -19.45 2.85 18.72
C THR A 233 -20.87 3.39 18.75
N LYS A 234 -21.85 2.50 18.60
CA LYS A 234 -23.29 2.80 18.65
C LYS A 234 -23.90 2.08 19.85
N THR A 235 -24.38 2.83 20.83
CA THR A 235 -25.07 2.30 22.00
C THR A 235 -26.53 2.69 21.96
N ILE A 236 -27.41 1.69 22.00
CA ILE A 236 -28.85 1.88 22.03
C ILE A 236 -29.36 1.45 23.40
N THR A 237 -30.10 2.35 24.04
CA THR A 237 -30.72 2.13 25.34
C THR A 237 -32.23 2.24 25.18
N ARG A 238 -32.96 1.16 25.48
CA ARG A 238 -34.43 1.13 25.54
C ARG A 238 -34.87 1.09 26.99
N THR A 239 -35.61 2.09 27.43
CA THR A 239 -36.33 2.06 28.70
C THR A 239 -37.74 1.57 28.42
N CYS A 240 -38.06 0.37 28.87
CA CYS A 240 -39.34 -0.29 28.69
C CYS A 240 -40.17 -0.13 29.97
N LYS A 241 -41.43 0.27 29.84
CA LYS A 241 -42.41 0.26 30.92
C LYS A 241 -43.22 -1.02 30.83
N LEU A 242 -43.20 -1.82 31.89
CA LEU A 242 -43.89 -3.10 31.94
C LEU A 242 -45.35 -2.93 32.39
N LYS A 243 -46.17 -3.98 32.19
CA LYS A 243 -47.60 -3.98 32.58
C LYS A 243 -47.81 -3.78 34.08
N ASP A 244 -46.89 -4.24 34.91
CA ASP A 244 -46.91 -4.07 36.38
C ASP A 244 -46.53 -2.65 36.85
N GLY A 245 -46.17 -1.77 35.92
CA GLY A 245 -45.77 -0.39 36.20
C GLY A 245 -44.27 -0.19 36.43
N SER A 246 -43.49 -1.26 36.53
CA SER A 246 -42.02 -1.20 36.66
C SER A 246 -41.34 -0.78 35.35
N GLU A 247 -40.09 -0.31 35.45
CA GLU A 247 -39.25 0.01 34.30
C GLU A 247 -38.10 -0.97 34.17
N LYS A 248 -37.82 -1.41 32.93
CA LYS A 248 -36.66 -2.21 32.59
C LYS A 248 -35.83 -1.51 31.52
N VAL A 249 -34.54 -1.34 31.79
CA VAL A 249 -33.59 -0.74 30.84
C VAL A 249 -32.85 -1.85 30.11
N LEU A 250 -32.86 -1.80 28.79
CA LEU A 250 -32.13 -2.70 27.90
C LEU A 250 -31.08 -1.88 27.17
N THR A 251 -29.83 -2.35 27.14
CA THR A 251 -28.74 -1.67 26.45
C THR A 251 -28.04 -2.65 25.50
N LYS A 252 -27.82 -2.22 24.26
CA LYS A 252 -27.02 -2.95 23.27
C LYS A 252 -26.00 -2.00 22.67
N THR A 253 -24.73 -2.43 22.67
CA THR A 253 -23.61 -1.67 22.12
C THR A 253 -23.05 -2.43 20.93
N MET A 254 -22.83 -1.73 19.82
CA MET A 254 -22.16 -2.24 18.62
C MET A 254 -20.92 -1.39 18.36
N GLN A 255 -19.88 -2.01 17.85
CA GLN A 255 -18.65 -1.34 17.43
C GLN A 255 -18.29 -1.80 16.03
N LYS A 256 -17.82 -0.86 15.21
CA LYS A 256 -17.32 -1.15 13.87
C LYS A 256 -16.11 -0.28 13.57
N GLU A 257 -15.07 -0.90 13.06
CA GLU A 257 -13.91 -0.25 12.45
C GLU A 257 -14.14 -0.19 10.95
N PHE A 258 -13.92 0.97 10.35
CA PHE A 258 -14.08 1.22 8.92
C PHE A 258 -12.71 1.23 8.26
N SER A 259 -12.62 0.59 7.10
CA SER A 259 -11.39 0.52 6.32
C SER A 259 -11.64 0.93 4.88
N TYR A 260 -10.58 1.37 4.22
CA TYR A 260 -10.55 1.64 2.78
C TYR A 260 -10.40 0.33 1.98
#